data_AF-A0A2M8D5W7-F1
#
_entry.id   AF-A0A2M8D5W7-F1
#
_cell.length_a   1.000
_cell.length_b   1.000
_cell.length_c   1.000
_cell.angle_alpha   90.00
_cell.angle_beta   90.00
_cell.angle_gamma   90.00
#
_symmetry.space_group_name_H-M   'P 1'
#
loop_
_entity.id
_entity.type
_entity.pdbx_description
1 polymer ?
#
loop_
_entity_poly.entity_id
_entity_poly.type
_entity_poly.pdbx_seq_one_letter_code
_entity_poly.pdbx_strand_id
1 'polypeptide(L)'
;MKKENIFENFTHQYSLSKTLRFELIPTEETKRFLEKNEIIKKDAVIDESYHKAKPYFDSLHREFIKESLDPERSLLSFGNFERSWNDFQKDKKSNKKNLLAQKKLLYKDIAKLFDDYVNTWKKQYAPETKNSGTKLLYSADTLSILKKRFPKDSENEKLFIKDEHGNDRYIFDSFDRFTTYLTKFQATRENLYKNDGTSTAVATRIVENLSFFLANKSKFEKFLAYKDILKLTDQEKESSKTEYYMRCMTQPGIEKYNALVGDLNARMKTLRDTAGKDAKKSDYPLLKKLYNQILAEKKIESDKVFDIESNEEVPVRMHEFYEEVERVSTIAKELVTILAQGGFENEYGGIYLHNRAINTIARKWFVSAYEFENCLPQKGKKKEGSVRVAPFVSFAEIKDALGEKLAEDLLKEKLFEEKAYRLVKRTLAYSQFLALFAK
;
A
#
# COMPACT_ATOMS: atom_id res chain seq x y z
N MET A 1 -6.03 55.55 26.61
CA MET A 1 -5.99 54.12 26.99
C MET A 1 -5.55 53.32 25.78
N LYS A 2 -4.42 52.60 25.84
CA LYS A 2 -4.03 51.65 24.79
C LYS A 2 -5.05 50.52 24.80
N LYS A 3 -5.62 50.18 23.65
CA LYS A 3 -6.47 48.98 23.51
C LYS A 3 -5.59 47.76 23.83
N GLU A 4 -5.93 47.05 24.91
CA GLU A 4 -5.32 45.76 25.22
C GLU A 4 -5.49 44.82 24.02
N ASN A 5 -4.38 44.26 23.55
CA ASN A 5 -4.39 43.34 22.44
C ASN A 5 -4.80 41.96 22.97
N ILE A 6 -5.92 41.42 22.45
CA ILE A 6 -6.50 40.12 22.84
C ILE A 6 -5.46 38.97 22.74
N PHE A 7 -4.43 39.11 21.90
CA PHE A 7 -3.38 38.12 21.72
C PHE A 7 -2.28 38.11 22.81
N GLU A 8 -2.19 39.14 23.67
CA GLU A 8 -1.16 39.20 24.73
C GLU A 8 -1.31 38.04 25.73
N ASN A 9 -2.55 37.61 25.96
CA ASN A 9 -2.89 36.50 26.85
C ASN A 9 -2.54 35.12 26.27
N PHE A 10 -2.05 35.03 25.02
CA PHE A 10 -1.70 33.75 24.37
C PHE A 10 -0.19 33.44 24.39
N THR A 11 0.55 34.09 25.28
CA THR A 11 1.97 33.76 25.54
C THR A 11 2.09 32.74 26.68
N HIS A 12 3.12 31.89 26.66
CA HIS A 12 3.40 30.89 27.72
C HIS A 12 2.27 29.86 28.01
N GLN A 13 1.42 29.56 27.04
CA GLN A 13 0.25 28.70 27.24
C GLN A 13 0.57 27.21 27.41
N TYR A 14 1.62 26.74 26.73
CA TYR A 14 2.08 25.36 26.80
C TYR A 14 3.54 25.28 26.37
N SER A 15 4.23 24.23 26.82
CA SER A 15 5.61 23.96 26.42
C SER A 15 5.67 23.30 25.05
N LEU A 16 6.75 23.57 24.33
CA LEU A 16 7.02 23.02 23.01
C LEU A 16 8.51 22.76 22.86
N SER A 17 8.84 21.53 22.47
CA SER A 17 10.22 21.11 22.24
C SER A 17 10.69 21.59 20.87
N LYS A 18 11.85 22.24 20.82
CA LYS A 18 12.53 22.63 19.58
C LYS A 18 13.94 22.05 19.57
N THR A 19 14.42 21.67 18.39
CA THR A 19 15.80 21.19 18.21
C THR A 19 16.58 22.19 17.37
N LEU A 20 17.62 22.77 17.96
CA LEU A 20 18.58 23.62 17.26
C LEU A 20 19.70 22.73 16.70
N ARG A 21 20.22 23.08 15.52
CA ARG A 21 21.32 22.34 14.86
C ARG A 21 22.42 23.32 14.52
N PHE A 22 23.65 22.96 14.86
CA PHE A 22 24.85 23.76 14.65
C PHE A 22 25.95 22.90 14.05
N GLU A 23 26.82 23.52 13.27
CA GLU A 23 28.07 22.90 12.84
C GLU A 23 29.05 22.84 14.02
N LEU A 24 29.79 21.73 14.12
CA LEU A 24 30.85 21.55 15.11
C LEU A 24 32.20 21.60 14.39
N ILE A 25 32.95 22.69 14.59
CA ILE A 25 34.28 22.88 14.01
C ILE A 25 35.32 22.43 15.04
N PRO A 26 36.08 21.34 14.80
CA PRO A 26 37.05 20.84 15.77
C PRO A 26 38.26 21.78 15.86
N THR A 27 38.81 21.93 17.07
CA THR A 27 40.14 22.52 17.25
C THR A 27 41.21 21.60 16.66
N GLU A 28 42.41 22.12 16.39
CA GLU A 28 43.50 21.37 15.76
C GLU A 28 43.87 20.10 16.53
N GLU A 29 44.03 20.19 17.85
CA GLU A 29 44.32 19.02 18.69
C GLU A 29 43.19 17.99 18.65
N THR A 30 41.93 18.45 18.69
CA THR A 30 40.75 17.59 18.61
C THR A 30 40.75 16.80 17.30
N LYS A 31 41.00 17.49 16.18
CA LYS A 31 41.11 16.87 14.86
C LYS A 31 42.19 15.80 14.84
N ARG A 32 43.39 16.11 15.34
CA ARG A 32 44.51 15.16 15.43
C ARG A 32 44.14 13.91 16.24
N PHE A 33 43.44 14.07 17.37
CA PHE A 33 43.02 12.93 18.19
C PHE A 33 41.91 12.10 17.53
N LEU A 34 40.97 12.72 16.83
CA LEU A 34 39.94 12.00 16.08
C LEU A 34 40.53 11.12 14.97
N GLU A 35 41.49 11.67 14.22
CA GLU A 35 42.22 10.97 13.17
C GLU A 35 43.09 9.85 13.73
N LYS A 36 43.92 10.15 14.75
CA LYS A 36 44.81 9.15 15.38
C LYS A 36 44.07 7.94 15.95
N ASN A 37 42.88 8.16 16.52
CA ASN A 37 42.09 7.08 17.13
C ASN A 37 41.06 6.46 16.17
N GLU A 38 40.99 6.95 14.93
CA GLU A 38 40.07 6.51 13.87
C GLU A 38 38.59 6.52 14.31
N ILE A 39 38.20 7.50 15.14
CA ILE A 39 36.86 7.54 15.76
C ILE A 39 35.75 7.55 14.71
N ILE A 40 35.91 8.34 13.65
CA ILE A 40 34.89 8.45 12.59
C ILE A 40 34.70 7.12 11.85
N LYS A 41 35.78 6.35 11.61
CA LYS A 41 35.68 5.03 10.97
C LYS A 41 34.98 4.03 11.90
N LYS A 42 35.33 4.03 13.19
CA LYS A 42 34.69 3.19 14.21
C LYS A 42 33.20 3.49 14.33
N ASP A 43 32.82 4.76 14.33
CA ASP A 43 31.41 5.17 14.37
C ASP A 43 30.66 4.71 13.11
N ALA A 44 31.29 4.80 11.93
CA ALA A 44 30.70 4.31 10.68
C ALA A 44 30.47 2.79 10.70
N VAL A 45 31.43 2.01 11.25
CA VAL A 45 31.29 0.55 11.41
C VAL A 45 30.13 0.20 12.36
N ILE A 46 29.95 0.95 13.45
CA ILE A 46 28.82 0.76 14.37
C ILE A 46 27.49 1.10 13.69
N ASP A 47 27.42 2.20 12.95
CA ASP A 47 26.22 2.61 12.22
C ASP A 47 25.85 1.60 11.11
N GLU A 48 26.83 1.10 10.35
CA GLU A 48 26.62 0.04 9.37
C GLU A 48 26.13 -1.25 10.04
N SER A 49 26.77 -1.66 11.15
CA SER A 49 26.34 -2.80 11.96
C SER A 49 24.89 -2.64 12.39
N TYR A 50 24.48 -1.44 12.80
CA TYR A 50 23.13 -1.14 13.23
C TYR A 50 22.12 -1.30 12.10
N HIS A 51 22.41 -0.71 10.94
CA HIS A 51 21.53 -0.82 9.77
C HIS A 51 21.39 -2.26 9.29
N LYS A 52 22.47 -3.05 9.31
CA LYS A 52 22.43 -4.48 8.96
C LYS A 52 21.79 -5.36 10.03
N ALA A 53 21.93 -5.04 11.32
CA ALA A 53 21.33 -5.80 12.42
C ALA A 53 19.81 -5.58 12.55
N LYS A 54 19.33 -4.38 12.20
CA LYS A 54 17.93 -3.98 12.38
C LYS A 54 16.90 -4.94 11.75
N PRO A 55 17.06 -5.42 10.49
CA PRO A 55 16.18 -6.44 9.93
C PRO A 55 16.05 -7.72 10.78
N TYR A 56 17.14 -8.16 11.41
CA TYR A 56 17.16 -9.36 12.27
C TYR A 56 16.43 -9.12 13.59
N PHE A 57 16.60 -7.94 14.21
CA PHE A 57 15.76 -7.54 15.34
C PHE A 57 14.29 -7.55 14.94
N ASP A 58 13.94 -6.99 13.78
CA ASP A 58 12.56 -6.92 13.33
C ASP A 58 11.98 -8.30 13.02
N SER A 59 12.79 -9.21 12.45
CA SER A 59 12.41 -10.62 12.26
C SER A 59 12.10 -11.30 13.59
N LEU A 60 12.98 -11.13 14.58
CA LEU A 60 12.78 -11.66 15.92
C LEU A 60 11.45 -11.19 16.52
N HIS A 61 11.14 -9.91 16.44
CA HIS A 61 9.86 -9.39 16.94
C HIS A 61 8.66 -9.92 16.16
N ARG A 62 8.74 -10.00 14.82
CA ARG A 62 7.68 -10.58 13.98
C ARG A 62 7.39 -12.03 14.35
N GLU A 63 8.44 -12.83 14.52
CA GLU A 63 8.33 -14.24 14.88
C GLU A 63 7.74 -14.40 16.27
N PHE A 64 8.22 -13.63 17.26
CA PHE A 64 7.64 -13.62 18.60
C PHE A 64 6.14 -13.30 18.57
N ILE A 65 5.76 -12.24 17.86
CA ILE A 65 4.35 -11.81 17.75
C ILE A 65 3.51 -12.89 17.07
N LYS A 66 4.04 -13.54 16.03
CA LYS A 66 3.34 -14.62 15.32
C LYS A 66 3.12 -15.84 16.23
N GLU A 67 4.15 -16.27 16.94
CA GLU A 67 4.11 -17.46 17.81
C GLU A 67 3.25 -17.25 19.07
N SER A 68 3.26 -16.04 19.63
CA SER A 68 2.44 -15.68 20.80
C SER A 68 0.95 -15.51 20.50
N LEU A 69 0.59 -15.26 19.23
CA LEU A 69 -0.80 -15.11 18.76
C LEU A 69 -1.32 -16.36 18.05
N ASP A 70 -0.63 -17.49 18.20
CA ASP A 70 -1.04 -18.76 17.59
C ASP A 70 -2.45 -19.15 18.08
N PRO A 71 -3.44 -19.30 17.17
CA PRO A 71 -4.81 -19.68 17.52
C PRO A 71 -4.93 -21.03 18.22
N GLU A 72 -3.95 -21.94 18.07
CA GLU A 72 -3.97 -23.25 18.76
C GLU A 72 -3.64 -23.14 20.25
N ARG A 73 -2.98 -22.04 20.66
CA ARG A 73 -2.54 -21.79 22.05
C ARG A 73 -3.26 -20.64 22.72
N SER A 74 -3.73 -19.69 21.92
CA SER A 74 -4.35 -18.45 22.39
C SER A 74 -5.86 -18.64 22.51
N LEU A 75 -6.41 -18.61 23.72
CA LEU A 75 -7.85 -18.57 23.94
C LEU A 75 -8.28 -17.13 24.23
N LEU A 76 -8.69 -16.42 23.18
CA LEU A 76 -9.32 -15.10 23.31
C LEU A 76 -10.82 -15.19 23.04
N SER A 77 -11.59 -14.48 23.86
CA SER A 77 -13.03 -14.30 23.63
C SER A 77 -13.31 -12.89 23.13
N PHE A 78 -13.97 -12.79 21.98
CA PHE A 78 -14.37 -11.50 21.39
C PHE A 78 -15.83 -11.15 21.67
N GLY A 79 -16.60 -12.02 22.34
CA GLY A 79 -18.05 -11.86 22.48
C GLY A 79 -18.48 -10.61 23.26
N ASN A 80 -17.74 -10.23 24.31
CA ASN A 80 -18.06 -9.01 25.07
C ASN A 80 -17.77 -7.74 24.26
N PHE A 81 -16.68 -7.76 23.49
CA PHE A 81 -16.33 -6.68 22.58
C PHE A 81 -17.37 -6.57 21.46
N GLU A 82 -17.74 -7.68 20.84
CA GLU A 82 -18.75 -7.72 19.78
C GLU A 82 -20.09 -7.16 20.26
N ARG A 83 -20.58 -7.59 21.43
CA ARG A 83 -21.82 -7.06 22.02
C ARG A 83 -21.75 -5.55 22.18
N SER A 84 -20.68 -5.04 22.79
CA SER A 84 -20.51 -3.60 22.99
C SER A 84 -20.31 -2.81 21.69
N TRP A 85 -19.71 -3.43 20.67
CA TRP A 85 -19.55 -2.85 19.34
C TRP A 85 -20.90 -2.75 18.62
N ASN A 86 -21.74 -3.78 18.70
CA ASN A 86 -23.09 -3.78 18.13
C ASN A 86 -23.96 -2.69 18.79
N ASP A 87 -23.90 -2.55 20.11
CA ASP A 87 -24.63 -1.48 20.82
C ASP A 87 -24.13 -0.09 20.43
N PHE A 88 -22.82 0.07 20.21
CA PHE A 88 -22.25 1.30 19.69
C PHE A 88 -22.70 1.62 18.25
N GLN A 89 -22.92 0.63 17.39
CA GLN A 89 -23.47 0.87 16.06
C GLN A 89 -24.93 1.37 16.11
N LYS A 90 -25.71 0.94 17.11
CA LYS A 90 -27.11 1.38 17.31
C LYS A 90 -27.19 2.80 17.88
N ASP A 91 -26.41 3.10 18.92
CA ASP A 91 -26.29 4.45 19.49
C ASP A 91 -24.83 4.77 19.83
N LYS A 92 -24.22 5.62 18.99
CA LYS A 92 -22.81 5.99 19.12
C LYS A 92 -22.54 6.87 20.33
N LYS A 93 -23.49 7.70 20.78
CA LYS A 93 -23.25 8.68 21.85
C LYS A 93 -23.30 8.00 23.21
N SER A 94 -24.34 7.19 23.45
CA SER A 94 -24.53 6.50 24.73
C SER A 94 -23.46 5.42 24.98
N ASN A 95 -23.11 4.64 23.94
CA ASN A 95 -22.29 3.44 24.12
C ASN A 95 -20.78 3.64 23.92
N LYS A 96 -20.32 4.86 23.59
CA LYS A 96 -18.89 5.17 23.36
C LYS A 96 -18.00 4.80 24.55
N LYS A 97 -18.45 5.09 25.77
CA LYS A 97 -17.68 4.84 27.01
C LYS A 97 -17.53 3.34 27.26
N ASN A 98 -18.61 2.56 27.07
CA ASN A 98 -18.58 1.11 27.24
C ASN A 98 -17.65 0.44 26.22
N LEU A 99 -17.75 0.82 24.94
CA LEU A 99 -16.85 0.31 23.90
C LEU A 99 -15.38 0.61 24.23
N LEU A 100 -15.06 1.81 24.72
CA LEU A 100 -13.69 2.16 25.12
C LEU A 100 -13.21 1.32 26.31
N ALA A 101 -14.07 0.98 27.27
CA ALA A 101 -13.73 0.10 28.37
C ALA A 101 -13.42 -1.33 27.87
N GLN A 102 -14.25 -1.88 26.98
CA GLN A 102 -14.02 -3.20 26.39
C GLN A 102 -12.75 -3.24 25.53
N LYS A 103 -12.41 -2.16 24.81
CA LYS A 103 -11.11 -2.03 24.12
C LYS A 103 -9.94 -2.21 25.08
N LYS A 104 -9.97 -1.52 26.23
CA LYS A 104 -8.90 -1.59 27.24
C LYS A 104 -8.77 -2.97 27.85
N LEU A 105 -9.88 -3.69 28.07
CA LEU A 105 -9.83 -5.08 28.55
C LEU A 105 -9.16 -5.98 27.52
N LEU A 106 -9.59 -5.90 26.26
CA LEU A 106 -9.03 -6.71 25.19
C LEU A 106 -7.54 -6.39 24.93
N TYR A 107 -7.11 -5.14 25.08
CA TYR A 107 -5.68 -4.79 25.04
C TYR A 107 -4.88 -5.52 26.13
N LYS A 108 -5.41 -5.62 27.34
CA LYS A 108 -4.77 -6.32 28.45
C LYS A 108 -4.73 -7.83 28.20
N ASP A 109 -5.82 -8.40 27.70
CA ASP A 109 -5.88 -9.84 27.39
C ASP A 109 -4.86 -10.22 26.31
N ILE A 110 -4.71 -9.39 25.27
CA ILE A 110 -3.69 -9.59 24.24
C ILE A 110 -2.27 -9.43 24.81
N ALA A 111 -2.03 -8.42 25.64
CA ALA A 111 -0.72 -8.24 26.26
C ALA A 111 -0.33 -9.42 27.16
N LYS A 112 -1.32 -10.00 27.86
CA LYS A 112 -1.12 -11.21 28.67
C LYS A 112 -0.64 -12.39 27.83
N LEU A 113 -1.12 -12.56 26.60
CA LEU A 113 -0.59 -13.60 25.69
C LEU A 113 0.91 -13.43 25.44
N PHE A 114 1.38 -12.19 25.27
CA PHE A 114 2.80 -11.92 25.12
C PHE A 114 3.58 -12.23 26.40
N ASP A 115 3.08 -11.82 27.57
CA ASP A 115 3.72 -12.08 28.85
C ASP A 115 3.73 -13.57 29.23
N ASP A 116 2.71 -14.33 28.84
CA ASP A 116 2.65 -15.77 29.04
C ASP A 116 3.67 -16.48 28.11
N TYR A 117 3.71 -16.08 26.83
CA TYR A 117 4.54 -16.72 25.83
C TYR A 117 6.04 -16.43 25.99
N VAL A 118 6.41 -15.22 26.44
CA VAL A 118 7.82 -14.82 26.60
C VAL A 118 8.59 -15.72 27.58
N ASN A 119 7.91 -16.38 28.51
CA ASN A 119 8.55 -17.35 29.40
C ASN A 119 9.13 -18.56 28.65
N THR A 120 8.50 -18.96 27.55
CA THR A 120 9.02 -20.03 26.66
C THR A 120 10.34 -19.58 26.04
N TRP A 121 10.36 -18.37 25.49
CA TRP A 121 11.57 -17.79 24.90
C TRP A 121 12.67 -17.53 25.93
N LYS A 122 12.30 -17.08 27.14
CA LYS A 122 13.24 -16.92 28.24
C LYS A 122 13.95 -18.24 28.55
N LYS A 123 13.20 -19.33 28.71
CA LYS A 123 13.77 -20.67 28.96
C LYS A 123 14.70 -21.12 27.84
N GLN A 124 14.33 -20.88 26.59
CA GLN A 124 15.09 -21.33 25.42
C GLN A 124 16.37 -20.51 25.19
N TYR A 125 16.28 -19.18 25.29
CA TYR A 125 17.34 -18.29 24.81
C TYR A 125 18.10 -17.57 25.93
N ALA A 126 17.48 -17.31 27.07
CA ALA A 126 18.09 -16.50 28.14
C ALA A 126 17.64 -16.97 29.55
N PRO A 127 17.92 -18.22 29.96
CA PRO A 127 17.42 -18.76 31.23
C PRO A 127 17.92 -17.97 32.45
N GLU A 128 19.15 -17.45 32.39
CA GLU A 128 19.81 -16.71 33.48
C GLU A 128 19.37 -15.24 33.59
N THR A 129 18.54 -14.73 32.68
CA THR A 129 18.18 -13.30 32.72
C THR A 129 17.27 -12.96 33.91
N LYS A 130 17.57 -11.81 34.53
CA LYS A 130 16.72 -11.18 35.56
C LYS A 130 15.53 -10.43 34.96
N ASN A 131 15.54 -10.15 33.66
CA ASN A 131 14.40 -9.50 33.00
C ASN A 131 13.19 -10.45 32.98
N SER A 132 12.01 -9.87 33.18
CA SER A 132 10.71 -10.55 33.19
C SER A 132 9.77 -9.92 32.16
N GLY A 133 8.78 -10.69 31.75
CA GLY A 133 7.81 -10.27 30.74
C GLY A 133 8.46 -9.93 29.40
N THR A 134 7.73 -9.16 28.60
CA THR A 134 8.17 -8.73 27.26
C THR A 134 9.43 -7.88 27.24
N LYS A 135 9.91 -7.36 28.37
CA LYS A 135 11.17 -6.60 28.49
C LYS A 135 12.40 -7.36 27.99
N LEU A 136 12.37 -8.68 28.03
CA LEU A 136 13.38 -9.54 27.43
C LEU A 136 13.63 -9.20 25.93
N LEU A 137 12.57 -8.83 25.21
CA LEU A 137 12.58 -8.61 23.77
C LEU A 137 13.08 -7.22 23.38
N TYR A 138 13.14 -6.28 24.33
CA TYR A 138 13.58 -4.91 24.06
C TYR A 138 14.66 -4.44 25.04
N SER A 139 15.54 -5.35 25.45
CA SER A 139 16.66 -5.08 26.36
C SER A 139 17.99 -5.55 25.76
N ALA A 140 19.08 -5.39 26.50
CA ALA A 140 20.37 -5.92 26.09
C ALA A 140 20.33 -7.45 25.87
N ASP A 141 19.47 -8.17 26.59
CA ASP A 141 19.32 -9.63 26.47
C ASP A 141 18.85 -10.07 25.09
N THR A 142 18.19 -9.18 24.34
CA THR A 142 17.74 -9.46 22.97
C THR A 142 18.92 -9.80 22.05
N LEU A 143 20.11 -9.25 22.31
CA LEU A 143 21.34 -9.63 21.60
C LEU A 143 21.67 -11.11 21.80
N SER A 144 21.53 -11.63 23.02
CA SER A 144 21.77 -13.05 23.31
C SER A 144 20.81 -13.95 22.53
N ILE A 145 19.57 -13.52 22.33
CA ILE A 145 18.59 -14.24 21.50
C ILE A 145 19.02 -14.21 20.03
N LEU A 146 19.42 -13.04 19.53
CA LEU A 146 19.88 -12.87 18.14
C LEU A 146 21.11 -13.72 17.85
N LYS A 147 22.12 -13.69 18.72
CA LYS A 147 23.35 -14.48 18.56
C LYS A 147 23.08 -15.98 18.53
N LYS A 148 22.08 -16.46 19.28
CA LYS A 148 21.66 -17.87 19.25
C LYS A 148 20.87 -18.23 17.99
N ARG A 149 20.01 -17.33 17.51
CA ARG A 149 19.19 -17.56 16.31
C ARG A 149 19.96 -17.43 15.01
N PHE A 150 20.95 -16.55 14.98
CA PHE A 150 21.75 -16.23 13.81
C PHE A 150 23.23 -16.41 14.14
N PRO A 151 23.69 -17.65 14.41
CA PRO A 151 25.03 -17.91 14.93
C PRO A 151 26.13 -17.40 13.99
N LYS A 152 27.27 -17.03 14.57
CA LYS A 152 28.44 -16.53 13.85
C LYS A 152 28.94 -17.52 12.79
N ASP A 153 28.84 -18.81 13.08
CA ASP A 153 29.30 -19.87 12.18
C ASP A 153 28.32 -20.19 11.04
N SER A 154 27.24 -19.40 10.88
CA SER A 154 26.35 -19.59 9.73
C SER A 154 27.02 -19.12 8.44
N GLU A 155 26.75 -19.80 7.32
CA GLU A 155 27.21 -19.42 5.96
C GLU A 155 26.59 -18.10 5.44
N ASN A 156 25.92 -17.33 6.29
CA ASN A 156 25.25 -16.10 5.90
C ASN A 156 26.21 -14.90 5.95
N GLU A 157 26.83 -14.60 4.82
CA GLU A 157 27.72 -13.43 4.64
C GLU A 157 27.08 -12.10 5.06
N LYS A 158 25.74 -11.99 5.04
CA LYS A 158 25.02 -10.77 5.45
C LYS A 158 25.13 -10.46 6.95
N LEU A 159 25.60 -11.41 7.76
CA LEU A 159 25.85 -11.20 9.19
C LEU A 159 27.21 -10.56 9.48
N PHE A 160 27.99 -10.24 8.45
CA PHE A 160 29.32 -9.67 8.58
C PHE A 160 29.45 -8.32 7.87
N ILE A 161 30.30 -7.47 8.44
CA ILE A 161 30.75 -6.21 7.85
C ILE A 161 32.26 -6.13 7.93
N LYS A 162 32.87 -5.20 7.19
CA LYS A 162 34.28 -4.87 7.37
C LYS A 162 34.44 -3.88 8.53
N ASP A 163 35.35 -4.19 9.44
CA ASP A 163 35.75 -3.25 10.50
C ASP A 163 36.65 -2.12 9.97
N GLU A 164 37.10 -1.24 10.86
CA GLU A 164 37.97 -0.12 10.53
C GLU A 164 39.32 -0.53 9.89
N HIS A 165 39.69 -1.81 10.00
CA HIS A 165 40.92 -2.41 9.48
C HIS A 165 40.67 -3.39 8.33
N GLY A 166 39.42 -3.54 7.87
CA GLY A 166 39.05 -4.43 6.76
C GLY A 166 38.85 -5.90 7.15
N ASN A 167 38.80 -6.24 8.43
CA ASN A 167 38.51 -7.60 8.90
C ASN A 167 37.01 -7.84 8.99
N ASP A 168 36.59 -9.10 8.86
CA ASP A 168 35.20 -9.46 9.06
C ASP A 168 34.78 -9.35 10.52
N ARG A 169 33.77 -8.52 10.76
CA ARG A 169 33.15 -8.28 12.04
C ARG A 169 31.71 -8.72 12.00
N TYR A 170 31.36 -9.60 12.94
CA TYR A 170 30.00 -10.06 13.11
C TYR A 170 29.12 -8.93 13.67
N ILE A 171 27.99 -8.65 13.00
CA ILE A 171 27.19 -7.43 13.24
C ILE A 171 26.73 -7.25 14.69
N PHE A 172 26.45 -8.34 15.42
CA PHE A 172 25.97 -8.21 16.81
C PHE A 172 27.10 -8.00 17.83
N ASP A 173 28.34 -8.39 17.51
CA ASP A 173 29.51 -8.16 18.39
C ASP A 173 29.81 -6.66 18.53
N SER A 174 29.36 -5.84 17.57
CA SER A 174 29.44 -4.37 17.63
C SER A 174 28.68 -3.77 18.83
N PHE A 175 27.77 -4.50 19.46
CA PHE A 175 26.92 -3.98 20.54
C PHE A 175 27.25 -4.52 21.94
N ASP A 176 28.16 -5.49 22.10
CA ASP A 176 28.40 -6.18 23.38
C ASP A 176 28.81 -5.25 24.53
N ARG A 177 29.46 -4.12 24.22
CA ARG A 177 29.83 -3.07 25.19
C ARG A 177 29.21 -1.71 24.85
N PHE A 178 28.25 -1.69 23.94
CA PHE A 178 27.66 -0.48 23.38
C PHE A 178 26.15 -0.58 23.20
N THR A 179 25.49 -1.33 24.08
CA THR A 179 24.04 -1.59 24.04
C THR A 179 23.19 -0.32 24.19
N THR A 180 23.75 0.75 24.78
CA THR A 180 23.11 2.07 24.90
C THR A 180 22.84 2.72 23.53
N TYR A 181 23.61 2.36 22.50
CA TYR A 181 23.34 2.80 21.12
C TYR A 181 21.95 2.34 20.65
N LEU A 182 21.48 1.19 21.14
CA LEU A 182 20.18 0.63 20.81
C LEU A 182 19.03 1.22 21.64
N THR A 183 19.26 2.10 22.63
CA THR A 183 18.20 2.55 23.55
C THR A 183 16.99 3.16 22.85
N LYS A 184 17.20 4.05 21.86
CA LYS A 184 16.09 4.64 21.09
C LYS A 184 15.34 3.56 20.29
N PHE A 185 16.08 2.64 19.67
CA PHE A 185 15.51 1.52 18.94
C PHE A 185 14.67 0.63 19.86
N GLN A 186 15.21 0.26 21.02
CA GLN A 186 14.52 -0.56 22.01
C GLN A 186 13.25 0.11 22.54
N ALA A 187 13.26 1.43 22.79
CA ALA A 187 12.05 2.17 23.14
C ALA A 187 10.98 2.10 22.03
N THR A 188 11.38 2.07 20.74
CA THR A 188 10.41 1.85 19.66
C THR A 188 9.85 0.43 19.63
N ARG A 189 10.63 -0.57 20.06
CA ARG A 189 10.18 -1.98 20.13
C ARG A 189 9.33 -2.26 21.36
N GLU A 190 9.59 -1.59 22.48
CA GLU A 190 8.72 -1.59 23.66
C GLU A 190 7.29 -1.17 23.31
N ASN A 191 7.14 -0.15 22.44
CA ASN A 191 5.82 0.33 22.02
C ASN A 191 4.95 -0.73 21.33
N LEU A 192 5.55 -1.80 20.77
CA LEU A 192 4.80 -2.89 20.13
C LEU A 192 3.91 -3.64 21.13
N TYR A 193 4.36 -3.73 22.37
CA TYR A 193 3.78 -4.57 23.42
C TYR A 193 2.90 -3.78 24.40
N LYS A 194 2.72 -2.47 24.19
CA LYS A 194 1.86 -1.63 25.02
C LYS A 194 0.38 -2.03 24.90
N ASN A 195 -0.35 -1.84 25.99
CA ASN A 195 -1.80 -2.10 26.10
C ASN A 195 -2.63 -0.83 26.40
N ASP A 196 -2.05 0.35 26.18
CA ASP A 196 -2.62 1.66 26.49
C ASP A 196 -3.43 2.28 25.34
N GLY A 197 -3.46 1.62 24.17
CA GLY A 197 -4.10 2.13 22.95
C GLY A 197 -3.15 2.92 22.04
N THR A 198 -1.84 2.90 22.28
CA THR A 198 -0.83 3.45 21.37
C THR A 198 -0.98 2.87 19.96
N SER A 199 -0.97 3.71 18.92
CA SER A 199 -1.22 3.29 17.54
C SER A 199 -0.16 2.33 16.96
N THR A 200 1.05 2.35 17.51
CA THR A 200 2.15 1.46 17.13
C THR A 200 2.13 0.12 17.88
N ALA A 201 1.17 -0.10 18.78
CA ALA A 201 1.06 -1.35 19.52
C ALA A 201 0.28 -2.42 18.75
N VAL A 202 0.71 -3.67 18.87
CA VAL A 202 0.07 -4.83 18.23
C VAL A 202 -1.34 -5.03 18.75
N ALA A 203 -1.55 -4.89 20.07
CA ALA A 203 -2.87 -4.99 20.69
C ALA A 203 -3.85 -3.98 20.11
N THR A 204 -3.42 -2.72 19.92
CA THR A 204 -4.24 -1.67 19.28
C THR A 204 -4.66 -2.07 17.87
N ARG A 205 -3.72 -2.56 17.05
CA ARG A 205 -4.00 -2.99 15.67
C ARG A 205 -4.95 -4.19 15.62
N ILE A 206 -4.82 -5.16 16.52
CA ILE A 206 -5.72 -6.32 16.59
C ILE A 206 -7.15 -5.87 16.92
N VAL A 207 -7.36 -4.97 17.88
CA VAL A 207 -8.73 -4.53 18.22
C VAL A 207 -9.32 -3.60 17.15
N GLU A 208 -8.46 -2.82 16.47
CA GLU A 208 -8.85 -2.03 15.31
C GLU A 208 -9.33 -2.93 14.16
N ASN A 209 -8.56 -3.96 13.81
CA ASN A 209 -8.93 -4.95 12.80
C ASN A 209 -10.18 -5.75 13.20
N LEU A 210 -10.39 -6.05 14.48
CA LEU A 210 -11.63 -6.69 14.95
C LEU A 210 -12.86 -5.82 14.63
N SER A 211 -12.73 -4.49 14.76
CA SER A 211 -13.81 -3.57 14.42
C SER A 211 -14.15 -3.59 12.93
N PHE A 212 -13.15 -3.76 12.05
CA PHE A 212 -13.38 -3.94 10.61
C PHE A 212 -13.99 -5.30 10.29
N PHE A 213 -13.51 -6.36 10.97
CA PHE A 213 -14.05 -7.70 10.84
C PHE A 213 -15.53 -7.75 11.21
N LEU A 214 -15.92 -7.18 12.36
CA LEU A 214 -17.33 -7.10 12.77
C LEU A 214 -18.18 -6.29 11.80
N ALA A 215 -17.65 -5.19 11.24
CA ALA A 215 -18.33 -4.44 10.19
C ALA A 215 -18.54 -5.27 8.91
N ASN A 216 -17.60 -6.16 8.58
CA ASN A 216 -17.74 -7.09 7.46
C ASN A 216 -18.76 -8.18 7.78
N LYS A 217 -18.74 -8.74 9.00
CA LYS A 217 -19.70 -9.73 9.48
C LYS A 217 -21.14 -9.22 9.31
N SER A 218 -21.45 -8.00 9.76
CA SER A 218 -22.78 -7.41 9.57
C SER A 218 -23.20 -7.28 8.11
N LYS A 219 -22.25 -7.06 7.19
CA LYS A 219 -22.53 -6.99 5.75
C LYS A 219 -22.63 -8.37 5.09
N PHE A 220 -22.04 -9.39 5.71
CA PHE A 220 -21.97 -10.75 5.17
C PHE A 220 -23.36 -11.40 5.09
N GLU A 221 -24.34 -10.94 5.88
CA GLU A 221 -25.74 -11.35 5.73
C GLU A 221 -26.27 -11.18 4.29
N LYS A 222 -25.86 -10.09 3.60
CA LYS A 222 -26.20 -9.90 2.18
C LYS A 222 -25.50 -10.89 1.26
N PHE A 223 -24.29 -11.33 1.59
CA PHE A 223 -23.61 -12.38 0.84
C PHE A 223 -24.33 -13.73 1.01
N LEU A 224 -24.79 -14.04 2.22
CA LEU A 224 -25.57 -15.25 2.50
C LEU A 224 -26.90 -15.27 1.74
N ALA A 225 -27.54 -14.11 1.55
CA ALA A 225 -28.76 -13.99 0.73
C ALA A 225 -28.53 -14.36 -0.75
N TYR A 226 -27.29 -14.20 -1.24
CA TYR A 226 -26.88 -14.58 -2.60
C TYR A 226 -25.97 -15.82 -2.64
N LYS A 227 -25.99 -16.65 -1.58
CA LYS A 227 -25.03 -17.76 -1.41
C LYS A 227 -24.96 -18.70 -2.61
N ASP A 228 -26.09 -18.97 -3.26
CA ASP A 228 -26.18 -19.93 -4.37
C ASP A 228 -25.64 -19.30 -5.67
N ILE A 229 -25.88 -18.01 -5.88
CA ILE A 229 -25.37 -17.26 -7.05
C ILE A 229 -23.87 -17.02 -6.91
N LEU A 230 -23.42 -16.64 -5.71
CA LEU A 230 -22.02 -16.41 -5.40
C LEU A 230 -21.23 -17.72 -5.21
N LYS A 231 -21.92 -18.86 -5.14
CA LYS A 231 -21.37 -20.19 -4.87
C LYS A 231 -20.47 -20.19 -3.63
N LEU A 232 -21.00 -19.68 -2.51
CA LEU A 232 -20.23 -19.54 -1.28
C LEU A 232 -19.82 -20.90 -0.72
N THR A 233 -18.52 -21.07 -0.48
CA THR A 233 -17.98 -22.27 0.17
C THR A 233 -18.28 -22.26 1.67
N ASP A 234 -18.22 -23.42 2.33
CA ASP A 234 -18.43 -23.48 3.78
C ASP A 234 -17.31 -22.77 4.55
N GLN A 235 -16.08 -22.77 4.03
CA GLN A 235 -14.97 -21.99 4.57
C GLN A 235 -15.25 -20.48 4.50
N GLU A 236 -15.85 -19.99 3.42
CA GLU A 236 -16.24 -18.57 3.30
C GLU A 236 -17.33 -18.20 4.29
N LYS A 237 -18.33 -19.07 4.48
CA LYS A 237 -19.36 -18.86 5.51
C LYS A 237 -18.74 -18.83 6.91
N GLU A 238 -17.82 -19.75 7.20
CA GLU A 238 -17.08 -19.81 8.46
C GLU A 238 -16.27 -18.54 8.71
N SER A 239 -15.69 -17.95 7.65
CA SER A 239 -14.90 -16.70 7.74
C SER A 239 -15.69 -15.48 8.22
N SER A 240 -17.02 -15.56 8.27
CA SER A 240 -17.88 -14.50 8.82
C SER A 240 -18.15 -14.63 10.33
N LYS A 241 -17.81 -15.77 10.94
CA LYS A 241 -18.02 -16.01 12.37
C LYS A 241 -16.97 -15.28 13.19
N THR A 242 -17.36 -14.79 14.37
CA THR A 242 -16.48 -13.98 15.23
C THR A 242 -15.24 -14.77 15.66
N GLU A 243 -15.41 -16.06 15.91
CA GLU A 243 -14.37 -17.00 16.33
C GLU A 243 -13.27 -17.14 15.26
N TYR A 244 -13.63 -16.97 13.98
CA TYR A 244 -12.67 -17.00 12.88
C TYR A 244 -11.64 -15.86 12.99
N TYR A 245 -11.99 -14.74 13.63
CA TYR A 245 -11.10 -13.59 13.75
C TYR A 245 -9.79 -13.92 14.47
N MET A 246 -9.76 -14.95 15.33
CA MET A 246 -8.54 -15.41 15.98
C MET A 246 -7.46 -15.79 14.96
N ARG A 247 -7.86 -16.35 13.81
CA ARG A 247 -6.96 -16.70 12.70
C ARG A 247 -6.45 -15.48 11.93
N CYS A 248 -6.99 -14.28 12.21
CA CYS A 248 -6.69 -13.02 11.53
C CYS A 248 -5.81 -12.08 12.36
N MET A 249 -5.24 -12.52 13.49
CA MET A 249 -4.42 -11.66 14.36
C MET A 249 -2.97 -11.52 13.88
N THR A 250 -2.48 -12.45 13.06
CA THR A 250 -1.13 -12.44 12.48
C THR A 250 -1.14 -11.92 11.05
N GLN A 251 -0.01 -11.40 10.55
CA GLN A 251 0.09 -10.93 9.16
C GLN A 251 -0.32 -12.01 8.13
N PRO A 252 0.14 -13.27 8.22
CA PRO A 252 -0.31 -14.32 7.30
C PRO A 252 -1.83 -14.57 7.36
N GLY A 253 -2.42 -14.48 8.55
CA GLY A 253 -3.87 -14.58 8.75
C GLY A 253 -4.64 -13.44 8.08
N ILE A 254 -4.16 -12.21 8.27
CA ILE A 254 -4.70 -11.00 7.66
C ILE A 254 -4.64 -11.10 6.14
N GLU A 255 -3.52 -11.55 5.57
CA GLU A 255 -3.37 -11.71 4.13
C GLU A 255 -4.34 -12.73 3.56
N LYS A 256 -4.48 -13.90 4.20
CA LYS A 256 -5.47 -14.92 3.80
C LYS A 256 -6.90 -14.37 3.82
N TYR A 257 -7.28 -13.66 4.89
CA TYR A 257 -8.60 -13.03 4.99
C TYR A 257 -8.79 -11.92 3.94
N ASN A 258 -7.78 -11.08 3.72
CA ASN A 258 -7.84 -9.99 2.74
C ASN A 258 -7.90 -10.49 1.28
N ALA A 259 -7.28 -11.64 0.98
CA ALA A 259 -7.41 -12.32 -0.30
C ALA A 259 -8.84 -12.83 -0.50
N LEU A 260 -9.40 -13.53 0.51
CA LEU A 260 -10.80 -13.99 0.52
C LEU A 260 -11.79 -12.83 0.35
N VAL A 261 -11.59 -11.72 1.09
CA VAL A 261 -12.39 -10.50 0.94
C VAL A 261 -12.28 -9.91 -0.47
N GLY A 262 -11.08 -9.97 -1.07
CA GLY A 262 -10.85 -9.52 -2.44
C GLY A 262 -11.68 -10.31 -3.45
N ASP A 263 -11.64 -11.63 -3.34
CA ASP A 263 -12.40 -12.54 -4.22
C ASP A 263 -13.92 -12.38 -4.04
N LEU A 264 -14.41 -12.36 -2.80
CA LEU A 264 -15.83 -12.12 -2.50
C LEU A 264 -16.33 -10.78 -3.06
N ASN A 265 -15.53 -9.72 -2.90
CA ASN A 265 -15.86 -8.42 -3.45
C ASN A 265 -15.89 -8.44 -4.99
N ALA A 266 -15.01 -9.20 -5.64
CA ALA A 266 -15.03 -9.37 -7.09
C ALA A 266 -16.33 -10.06 -7.54
N ARG A 267 -16.72 -11.18 -6.91
CA ARG A 267 -17.97 -11.89 -7.18
C ARG A 267 -19.21 -11.01 -6.96
N MET A 268 -19.25 -10.28 -5.84
CA MET A 268 -20.35 -9.36 -5.53
C MET A 268 -20.45 -8.21 -6.53
N LYS A 269 -19.31 -7.69 -6.99
CA LYS A 269 -19.27 -6.66 -8.03
C LYS A 269 -19.79 -7.19 -9.37
N THR A 270 -19.37 -8.39 -9.78
CA THR A 270 -19.89 -9.05 -10.99
C THR A 270 -21.40 -9.23 -10.90
N LEU A 271 -21.91 -9.71 -9.76
CA LEU A 271 -23.35 -9.87 -9.54
C LEU A 271 -24.11 -8.55 -9.70
N ARG A 272 -23.62 -7.47 -9.09
CA ARG A 272 -24.19 -6.14 -9.24
C ARG A 272 -24.19 -5.67 -10.69
N ASP A 273 -23.08 -5.88 -11.39
CA ASP A 273 -22.91 -5.42 -12.76
C ASP A 273 -23.85 -6.19 -13.72
N THR A 274 -24.15 -7.47 -13.45
CA THR A 274 -25.16 -8.27 -14.18
C THR A 274 -26.60 -7.85 -13.86
N ALA A 275 -26.88 -7.38 -12.65
CA ALA A 275 -28.23 -6.92 -12.26
C ALA A 275 -28.68 -5.62 -12.96
N GLY A 276 -27.78 -4.96 -13.71
CA GLY A 276 -28.12 -3.83 -14.57
C GLY A 276 -28.15 -2.47 -13.85
N LYS A 277 -28.65 -1.45 -14.56
CA LYS A 277 -28.50 -0.03 -14.16
C LYS A 277 -29.31 0.37 -12.92
N ASP A 278 -30.34 -0.40 -12.57
CA ASP A 278 -31.22 -0.12 -11.43
C ASP A 278 -30.70 -0.73 -10.11
N ALA A 279 -29.62 -1.51 -10.17
CA ALA A 279 -28.98 -2.11 -9.00
C ALA A 279 -28.36 -1.04 -8.07
N LYS A 280 -28.85 -0.95 -6.83
CA LYS A 280 -28.30 -0.01 -5.84
C LYS A 280 -27.04 -0.59 -5.20
N LYS A 281 -26.01 0.24 -5.03
CA LYS A 281 -24.75 -0.17 -4.34
C LYS A 281 -24.98 -0.68 -2.92
N SER A 282 -26.06 -0.25 -2.25
CA SER A 282 -26.44 -0.73 -0.91
C SER A 282 -26.82 -2.20 -0.89
N ASP A 283 -27.35 -2.72 -1.99
CA ASP A 283 -27.84 -4.10 -2.10
C ASP A 283 -26.70 -5.08 -2.40
N TYR A 284 -25.57 -4.56 -2.85
CA TYR A 284 -24.34 -5.29 -3.18
C TYR A 284 -23.14 -4.70 -2.40
N PRO A 285 -23.15 -4.78 -1.06
CA PRO A 285 -22.14 -4.13 -0.24
C PRO A 285 -20.78 -4.80 -0.42
N LEU A 286 -19.72 -3.99 -0.34
CA LEU A 286 -18.34 -4.49 -0.32
C LEU A 286 -17.82 -4.61 1.12
N LEU A 287 -17.06 -5.66 1.35
CA LEU A 287 -16.30 -5.93 2.56
C LEU A 287 -15.00 -5.12 2.56
N LYS A 288 -14.52 -4.73 3.74
CA LYS A 288 -13.28 -3.97 3.94
C LYS A 288 -12.11 -4.91 4.19
N LYS A 289 -10.96 -4.63 3.60
CA LYS A 289 -9.71 -5.30 3.99
C LYS A 289 -9.31 -4.86 5.40
N LEU A 290 -8.74 -5.78 6.17
CA LEU A 290 -8.07 -5.50 7.43
C LEU A 290 -6.74 -4.79 7.16
N TYR A 291 -6.28 -3.96 8.09
CA TYR A 291 -4.94 -3.38 8.01
C TYR A 291 -3.88 -4.45 8.24
N ASN A 292 -2.70 -4.29 7.65
CA ASN A 292 -1.54 -5.13 7.93
C ASN A 292 -1.22 -5.13 9.43
N GLN A 293 -0.57 -6.16 9.94
CA GLN A 293 -0.08 -6.17 11.32
C GLN A 293 1.09 -5.16 11.47
N ILE A 294 1.33 -4.70 12.69
CA ILE A 294 2.52 -3.92 13.02
C ILE A 294 3.78 -4.72 12.66
N LEU A 295 4.79 -4.05 12.10
CA LEU A 295 6.02 -4.63 11.57
C LEU A 295 5.84 -5.66 10.43
N ALA A 296 4.67 -5.75 9.78
CA ALA A 296 4.50 -6.58 8.59
C ALA A 296 5.52 -6.21 7.50
N GLU A 297 6.11 -7.22 6.88
CA GLU A 297 7.02 -7.02 5.74
C GLU A 297 6.25 -6.46 4.55
N LYS A 298 6.86 -5.49 3.86
CA LYS A 298 6.35 -5.07 2.56
C LYS A 298 6.72 -6.15 1.57
N LYS A 299 5.71 -6.86 1.04
CA LYS A 299 5.89 -7.62 -0.20
C LYS A 299 6.10 -6.60 -1.30
N ILE A 300 7.35 -6.42 -1.72
CA ILE A 300 7.64 -5.88 -3.04
C ILE A 300 7.16 -6.97 -3.98
N GLU A 301 6.19 -6.68 -4.85
CA GLU A 301 5.78 -7.60 -5.91
C GLU A 301 6.93 -7.67 -6.93
N SER A 302 8.02 -8.33 -6.56
CA SER A 302 9.22 -8.54 -7.39
C SER A 302 8.86 -9.17 -8.74
N ASP A 303 7.77 -9.94 -8.78
CA ASP A 303 7.29 -10.61 -10.00
C ASP A 303 6.68 -9.64 -11.04
N LYS A 304 6.44 -8.37 -10.70
CA LYS A 304 5.80 -7.39 -11.62
C LYS A 304 6.70 -6.22 -12.00
N VAL A 305 7.87 -6.10 -11.39
CA VAL A 305 8.81 -5.01 -11.65
C VAL A 305 10.21 -5.60 -11.68
N PHE A 306 10.89 -5.48 -12.80
CA PHE A 306 12.32 -5.78 -12.86
C PHE A 306 13.06 -4.67 -12.11
N ASP A 307 13.80 -5.04 -11.07
CA ASP A 307 14.70 -4.11 -10.40
C ASP A 307 15.95 -3.91 -11.26
N ILE A 308 16.35 -2.65 -11.39
CA ILE A 308 17.64 -2.24 -11.97
C ILE A 308 18.53 -1.93 -10.78
N GLU A 309 19.45 -2.83 -10.46
CA GLU A 309 20.26 -2.77 -9.24
C GLU A 309 21.52 -1.89 -9.40
N SER A 310 21.87 -1.56 -10.64
CA SER A 310 23.08 -0.84 -10.99
C SER A 310 22.89 0.07 -12.21
N ASN A 311 23.75 1.09 -12.35
CA ASN A 311 23.69 1.98 -13.52
C ASN A 311 24.11 1.25 -14.80
N GLU A 312 24.96 0.23 -14.67
CA GLU A 312 25.49 -0.60 -15.73
C GLU A 312 24.41 -1.48 -16.37
N GLU A 313 23.38 -1.87 -15.61
CA GLU A 313 22.24 -2.64 -16.13
C GLU A 313 21.27 -1.80 -16.97
N VAL A 314 21.18 -0.49 -16.73
CA VAL A 314 20.25 0.40 -17.44
C VAL A 314 20.34 0.29 -18.96
N PRO A 315 21.51 0.44 -19.62
CA PRO A 315 21.60 0.35 -21.07
C PRO A 315 21.22 -1.03 -21.62
N VAL A 316 21.52 -2.11 -20.88
CA VAL A 316 21.17 -3.48 -21.27
C VAL A 316 19.65 -3.65 -21.29
N ARG A 317 18.96 -3.29 -20.19
CA ARG A 317 17.49 -3.40 -20.10
C ARG A 317 16.77 -2.49 -21.10
N MET A 318 17.32 -1.30 -21.36
CA MET A 318 16.78 -0.41 -22.38
C MET A 318 16.89 -1.02 -23.78
N HIS A 319 18.01 -1.66 -24.11
CA HIS A 319 18.19 -2.32 -25.40
C HIS A 319 17.20 -3.48 -25.58
N GLU A 320 17.07 -4.36 -24.58
CA GLU A 320 16.08 -5.45 -24.58
C GLU A 320 14.64 -4.93 -24.79
N PHE A 321 14.29 -3.84 -24.12
CA PHE A 321 13.00 -3.19 -24.31
C PHE A 321 12.82 -2.67 -25.74
N TYR A 322 13.84 -2.04 -26.32
CA TYR A 322 13.79 -1.54 -27.70
C TYR A 322 13.60 -2.67 -28.71
N GLU A 323 14.35 -3.76 -28.60
CA GLU A 323 14.24 -4.90 -29.51
C GLU A 323 12.85 -5.53 -29.43
N GLU A 324 12.30 -5.74 -28.23
CA GLU A 324 10.96 -6.31 -28.06
C GLU A 324 9.86 -5.36 -28.57
N VAL A 325 9.99 -4.06 -28.31
CA VAL A 325 9.07 -3.05 -28.87
C VAL A 325 9.17 -3.02 -30.38
N GLU A 326 10.36 -3.09 -30.97
CA GLU A 326 10.53 -3.08 -32.43
C GLU A 326 9.86 -4.30 -33.08
N ARG A 327 10.06 -5.48 -32.50
CA ARG A 327 9.41 -6.73 -32.91
C ARG A 327 7.89 -6.64 -32.92
N VAL A 328 7.29 -6.09 -31.86
CA VAL A 328 5.83 -5.95 -31.73
C VAL A 328 5.29 -4.74 -32.52
N SER A 329 6.09 -3.68 -32.64
CA SER A 329 5.69 -2.42 -33.26
C SER A 329 5.55 -2.53 -34.77
N THR A 330 6.24 -3.45 -35.45
CA THR A 330 6.12 -3.61 -36.91
C THR A 330 4.68 -3.97 -37.29
N ILE A 331 4.11 -5.00 -36.65
CA ILE A 331 2.73 -5.42 -36.88
C ILE A 331 1.75 -4.29 -36.53
N ALA A 332 1.97 -3.61 -35.40
CA ALA A 332 1.12 -2.50 -34.99
C ALA A 332 1.17 -1.33 -35.98
N LYS A 333 2.35 -0.99 -36.51
CA LYS A 333 2.54 0.07 -37.52
C LYS A 333 1.88 -0.30 -38.84
N GLU A 334 2.03 -1.55 -39.29
CA GLU A 334 1.38 -2.05 -40.49
C GLU A 334 -0.14 -2.00 -40.36
N LEU A 335 -0.68 -2.51 -39.25
CA LEU A 335 -2.12 -2.47 -38.98
C LEU A 335 -2.67 -1.04 -38.99
N VAL A 336 -1.99 -0.11 -38.31
CA VAL A 336 -2.36 1.31 -38.30
C VAL A 336 -2.26 1.92 -39.70
N THR A 337 -1.29 1.51 -40.50
CA THR A 337 -1.11 1.99 -41.89
C THR A 337 -2.23 1.48 -42.80
N ILE A 338 -2.56 0.20 -42.73
CA ILE A 338 -3.66 -0.41 -43.52
C ILE A 338 -4.99 0.24 -43.14
N LEU A 339 -5.24 0.40 -41.84
CA LEU A 339 -6.40 1.15 -41.34
C LEU A 339 -6.41 2.54 -42.00
N ALA A 340 -5.31 3.30 -41.92
CA ALA A 340 -5.18 4.66 -42.44
C ALA A 340 -5.33 4.80 -43.95
N GLN A 341 -5.20 3.72 -44.70
CA GLN A 341 -5.39 3.68 -46.14
C GLN A 341 -6.80 3.22 -46.55
N GLY A 342 -7.70 3.04 -45.58
CA GLY A 342 -9.06 2.57 -45.82
C GLY A 342 -9.16 1.07 -46.09
N GLY A 343 -8.13 0.29 -45.75
CA GLY A 343 -8.08 -1.16 -46.03
C GLY A 343 -9.16 -1.99 -45.34
N PHE A 344 -9.89 -1.42 -44.38
CA PHE A 344 -10.99 -2.06 -43.64
C PHE A 344 -12.33 -1.31 -43.77
N GLU A 345 -12.49 -0.43 -44.77
CA GLU A 345 -13.69 0.41 -44.89
C GLU A 345 -15.00 -0.39 -44.88
N ASN A 346 -15.00 -1.56 -45.53
CA ASN A 346 -16.18 -2.43 -45.58
C ASN A 346 -16.49 -3.07 -44.22
N GLU A 347 -15.50 -3.14 -43.32
CA GLU A 347 -15.57 -3.76 -42.00
C GLU A 347 -15.68 -2.75 -40.86
N TYR A 348 -15.72 -1.43 -41.14
CA TYR A 348 -15.78 -0.37 -40.11
C TYR A 348 -16.96 -0.50 -39.14
N GLY A 349 -18.06 -1.13 -39.55
CA GLY A 349 -19.18 -1.44 -38.67
C GLY A 349 -18.85 -2.45 -37.56
N GLY A 350 -17.80 -3.26 -37.74
CA GLY A 350 -17.33 -4.26 -36.76
C GLY A 350 -16.11 -3.85 -35.95
N ILE A 351 -15.51 -2.68 -36.24
CA ILE A 351 -14.32 -2.18 -35.54
C ILE A 351 -14.75 -1.08 -34.57
N TYR A 352 -14.43 -1.23 -33.28
CA TYR A 352 -14.92 -0.33 -32.23
C TYR A 352 -13.79 0.34 -31.44
N LEU A 353 -14.00 1.61 -31.09
CA LEU A 353 -13.23 2.31 -30.06
C LEU A 353 -14.00 2.37 -28.75
N HIS A 354 -13.30 2.08 -27.65
CA HIS A 354 -13.83 2.34 -26.32
C HIS A 354 -13.94 3.86 -26.09
N ASN A 355 -14.98 4.32 -25.39
CA ASN A 355 -15.24 5.75 -25.18
C ASN A 355 -14.09 6.54 -24.55
N ARG A 356 -13.20 5.88 -23.81
CA ARG A 356 -11.96 6.48 -23.31
C ARG A 356 -11.04 6.95 -24.44
N ALA A 357 -10.90 6.18 -25.51
CA ALA A 357 -10.12 6.58 -26.68
C ALA A 357 -10.79 7.73 -27.42
N ILE A 358 -12.12 7.68 -27.58
CA ILE A 358 -12.93 8.76 -28.18
C ILE A 358 -12.76 10.07 -27.42
N ASN A 359 -12.88 10.02 -26.09
CA ASN A 359 -12.63 11.14 -25.18
C ASN A 359 -11.23 11.76 -25.37
N THR A 360 -10.21 10.94 -25.64
CA THR A 360 -8.86 11.43 -25.95
C THR A 360 -8.81 12.05 -27.34
N ILE A 361 -9.47 11.44 -28.33
CA ILE A 361 -9.54 11.93 -29.71
C ILE A 361 -10.26 13.29 -29.75
N ALA A 362 -11.47 13.36 -29.17
CA ALA A 362 -12.31 14.55 -29.07
C ALA A 362 -11.52 15.75 -28.57
N ARG A 363 -10.84 15.61 -27.43
CA ARG A 363 -10.07 16.69 -26.80
C ARG A 363 -8.75 17.02 -27.49
N LYS A 364 -8.21 16.08 -28.29
CA LYS A 364 -6.92 16.26 -28.96
C LYS A 364 -7.06 16.88 -30.35
N TRP A 365 -8.20 16.67 -31.01
CA TRP A 365 -8.35 16.96 -32.44
C TRP A 365 -9.49 17.95 -32.77
N PHE A 366 -10.47 18.14 -31.88
CA PHE A 366 -11.63 19.02 -32.13
C PHE A 366 -11.61 20.25 -31.24
N VAL A 367 -12.06 21.40 -31.78
CA VAL A 367 -12.22 22.65 -31.01
C VAL A 367 -13.29 22.45 -29.94
N SER A 368 -14.43 21.90 -30.34
CA SER A 368 -15.49 21.51 -29.43
C SER A 368 -15.55 19.99 -29.30
N ALA A 369 -14.87 19.45 -28.29
CA ALA A 369 -15.04 18.04 -27.91
C ALA A 369 -16.52 17.69 -27.67
N TYR A 370 -17.30 18.67 -27.19
CA TYR A 370 -18.74 18.55 -26.97
C TYR A 370 -19.53 18.30 -28.26
N GLU A 371 -19.22 19.03 -29.34
CA GLU A 371 -19.93 18.90 -30.63
C GLU A 371 -19.63 17.55 -31.29
N PHE A 372 -18.35 17.16 -31.32
CA PHE A 372 -17.96 15.84 -31.81
C PHE A 372 -18.60 14.71 -30.98
N GLU A 373 -18.50 14.77 -29.64
CA GLU A 373 -19.09 13.74 -28.77
C GLU A 373 -20.62 13.68 -28.90
N ASN A 374 -21.29 14.79 -29.24
CA ASN A 374 -22.75 14.84 -29.43
C ASN A 374 -23.22 14.16 -30.72
N CYS A 375 -22.38 14.13 -31.76
CA CYS A 375 -22.68 13.44 -33.01
C CYS A 375 -22.54 11.92 -32.89
N LEU A 376 -21.95 11.41 -31.81
CA LEU A 376 -21.76 9.98 -31.58
C LEU A 376 -22.96 9.34 -30.85
N PRO A 377 -23.11 8.00 -30.92
CA PRO A 377 -24.14 7.28 -30.16
C PRO A 377 -24.08 7.57 -28.67
N GLN A 378 -25.23 7.82 -28.04
CA GLN A 378 -25.33 8.23 -26.63
C GLN A 378 -25.81 7.09 -25.72
N LYS A 379 -25.38 7.12 -24.46
CA LYS A 379 -25.73 6.18 -23.39
C LYS A 379 -26.81 6.77 -22.48
N GLY A 380 -28.06 6.34 -22.70
CA GLY A 380 -29.22 6.68 -21.86
C GLY A 380 -29.96 7.96 -22.28
N LYS A 381 -30.96 8.39 -21.51
CA LYS A 381 -31.75 9.60 -21.81
C LYS A 381 -30.86 10.86 -21.72
N LYS A 382 -30.88 11.71 -22.77
CA LYS A 382 -30.19 13.00 -22.81
C LYS A 382 -30.70 13.88 -21.65
N LYS A 383 -29.80 14.31 -20.76
CA LYS A 383 -30.05 15.48 -19.90
C LYS A 383 -29.44 16.68 -20.61
N GLU A 384 -30.18 17.78 -20.67
CA GLU A 384 -29.71 19.06 -21.24
C GLU A 384 -28.31 19.39 -20.71
N GLY A 385 -27.37 19.67 -21.63
CA GLY A 385 -25.99 20.04 -21.30
C GLY A 385 -25.03 18.90 -20.94
N SER A 386 -25.42 17.60 -21.01
CA SER A 386 -24.50 16.49 -20.73
C SER A 386 -24.42 15.47 -21.87
N VAL A 387 -23.20 15.25 -22.39
CA VAL A 387 -22.91 14.20 -23.37
C VAL A 387 -22.45 12.94 -22.65
N ARG A 388 -22.94 11.78 -23.09
CA ARG A 388 -22.56 10.48 -22.53
C ARG A 388 -22.38 9.50 -23.68
N VAL A 389 -21.26 9.58 -24.38
CA VAL A 389 -20.95 8.66 -25.49
C VAL A 389 -21.09 7.19 -25.06
N ALA A 390 -21.64 6.37 -25.95
CA ALA A 390 -21.77 4.93 -25.78
C ALA A 390 -20.41 4.29 -25.42
N PRO A 391 -20.37 3.20 -24.62
CA PRO A 391 -19.10 2.61 -24.17
C PRO A 391 -18.17 2.17 -25.31
N PHE A 392 -18.76 1.75 -26.43
CA PHE A 392 -18.09 1.38 -27.66
C PHE A 392 -18.78 2.10 -28.81
N VAL A 393 -17.99 2.67 -29.71
CA VAL A 393 -18.46 3.33 -30.93
C VAL A 393 -17.67 2.77 -32.10
N SER A 394 -18.37 2.37 -33.15
CA SER A 394 -17.78 1.81 -34.36
C SER A 394 -17.04 2.86 -35.18
N PHE A 395 -16.11 2.43 -36.03
CA PHE A 395 -15.45 3.31 -36.98
C PHE A 395 -16.44 3.90 -37.99
N ALA A 396 -17.49 3.16 -38.36
CA ALA A 396 -18.55 3.65 -39.24
C ALA A 396 -19.30 4.83 -38.60
N GLU A 397 -19.73 4.69 -37.34
CA GLU A 397 -20.39 5.78 -36.60
C GLU A 397 -19.48 7.00 -36.40
N ILE A 398 -18.17 6.78 -36.24
CA ILE A 398 -17.20 7.87 -36.19
C ILE A 398 -17.10 8.54 -37.56
N LYS A 399 -16.97 7.79 -38.65
CA LYS A 399 -16.91 8.30 -40.02
C LYS A 399 -18.15 9.14 -40.35
N ASP A 400 -19.33 8.64 -40.03
CA ASP A 400 -20.61 9.35 -40.24
C ASP A 400 -20.68 10.65 -39.42
N ALA A 401 -20.19 10.62 -38.18
CA ALA A 401 -20.14 11.81 -37.33
C ALA A 401 -19.15 12.87 -37.84
N LEU A 402 -18.11 12.48 -38.59
CA LEU A 402 -17.11 13.38 -39.17
C LEU A 402 -17.54 14.06 -40.47
N GLY A 403 -18.81 13.92 -40.89
CA GLY A 403 -19.35 14.56 -42.11
C GLY A 403 -19.15 16.09 -42.18
N GLU A 404 -19.59 16.72 -43.28
CA GLU A 404 -19.21 18.09 -43.70
C GLU A 404 -19.22 19.18 -42.62
N LYS A 405 -20.11 19.10 -41.61
CA LYS A 405 -20.22 20.09 -40.52
C LYS A 405 -19.07 20.10 -39.50
N LEU A 406 -18.38 18.98 -39.27
CA LEU A 406 -17.31 18.86 -38.27
C LEU A 406 -15.92 19.05 -38.88
N ALA A 407 -15.82 19.12 -40.21
CA ALA A 407 -14.59 19.42 -40.93
C ALA A 407 -14.04 20.82 -40.59
N GLU A 408 -14.92 21.80 -40.36
CA GLU A 408 -14.54 23.19 -40.03
C GLU A 408 -14.19 23.42 -38.54
N ASP A 409 -14.50 22.45 -37.66
CA ASP A 409 -14.30 22.54 -36.19
C ASP A 409 -13.05 21.79 -35.71
N LEU A 410 -12.15 21.43 -36.64
CA LEU A 410 -10.89 20.75 -36.33
C LEU A 410 -9.89 21.73 -35.75
N LEU A 411 -9.40 21.43 -34.54
CA LEU A 411 -8.55 22.29 -33.72
C LEU A 411 -7.21 22.65 -34.38
N LYS A 412 -6.83 22.00 -35.49
CA LYS A 412 -5.52 22.18 -36.12
C LYS A 412 -5.50 23.15 -37.29
N GLU A 413 -6.54 23.33 -38.08
CA GLU A 413 -6.45 24.31 -39.18
C GLU A 413 -6.37 25.75 -38.60
N LYS A 414 -7.20 26.07 -37.60
CA LYS A 414 -7.19 27.40 -36.95
C LYS A 414 -5.95 27.70 -36.10
N LEU A 415 -5.35 26.71 -35.42
CA LEU A 415 -4.15 26.94 -34.58
C LEU A 415 -2.83 26.94 -35.36
N PHE A 416 -2.76 26.26 -36.51
CA PHE A 416 -1.55 26.24 -37.34
C PHE A 416 -1.41 27.48 -38.23
N GLU A 417 -2.51 28.15 -38.60
CA GLU A 417 -2.45 29.47 -39.25
C GLU A 417 -1.86 30.55 -38.33
N GLU A 418 -2.10 30.49 -37.02
CA GLU A 418 -1.61 31.52 -36.08
C GLU A 418 -0.20 31.27 -35.50
N LYS A 419 0.33 30.04 -35.50
CA LYS A 419 1.68 29.76 -34.94
C LYS A 419 2.49 28.76 -35.78
N ALA A 420 3.08 29.29 -36.85
CA ALA A 420 4.19 28.67 -37.56
C ALA A 420 5.46 28.65 -36.70
N TYR A 421 5.79 27.53 -36.06
CA TYR A 421 7.13 26.92 -36.03
C TYR A 421 7.15 25.72 -35.06
N ARG A 422 7.75 24.62 -35.50
CA ARG A 422 7.83 23.30 -34.86
C ARG A 422 6.56 22.48 -35.03
N LEU A 423 6.42 21.70 -36.11
CA LEU A 423 5.70 20.40 -36.11
C LEU A 423 5.66 19.68 -37.48
N VAL A 424 6.77 19.60 -38.21
CA VAL A 424 6.88 18.81 -39.46
C VAL A 424 6.61 17.31 -39.25
N LYS A 425 6.68 16.79 -38.01
CA LYS A 425 6.39 15.37 -37.69
C LYS A 425 4.94 15.04 -37.32
N ARG A 426 4.07 16.01 -36.96
CA ARG A 426 2.65 15.71 -36.59
C ARG A 426 1.63 16.02 -37.68
N THR A 427 2.02 16.73 -38.74
CA THR A 427 1.23 16.82 -39.97
C THR A 427 1.02 15.43 -40.56
N LEU A 428 2.07 14.59 -40.59
CA LEU A 428 1.99 13.22 -41.10
C LEU A 428 0.95 12.34 -40.36
N ALA A 429 0.95 12.38 -39.02
CA ALA A 429 0.01 11.59 -38.20
C ALA A 429 -1.45 12.07 -38.33
N TYR A 430 -1.66 13.34 -38.68
CA TYR A 430 -2.99 13.90 -38.91
C TYR A 430 -3.52 13.58 -40.30
N SER A 431 -2.69 13.73 -41.33
CA SER A 431 -3.03 13.27 -42.68
C SER A 431 -3.28 11.77 -42.71
N GLN A 432 -2.54 10.98 -41.92
CA GLN A 432 -2.83 9.55 -41.71
C GLN A 432 -4.17 9.32 -40.99
N PHE A 433 -4.52 10.15 -40.00
CA PHE A 433 -5.82 10.04 -39.32
C PHE A 433 -6.99 10.43 -40.22
N LEU A 434 -6.87 11.52 -41.00
CA LEU A 434 -7.93 11.90 -41.95
C LEU A 434 -8.04 10.92 -43.11
N ALA A 435 -6.92 10.35 -43.59
CA ALA A 435 -6.93 9.33 -44.63
C ALA A 435 -7.70 8.06 -44.22
N LEU A 436 -7.84 7.77 -42.92
CA LEU A 436 -8.72 6.71 -42.41
C LEU A 436 -10.19 6.90 -42.81
N PHE A 437 -10.63 8.15 -42.97
CA PHE A 437 -12.04 8.53 -43.05
C PHE A 437 -12.38 9.33 -44.32
N ALA A 438 -11.39 9.78 -45.08
CA ALA A 438 -11.56 10.54 -46.31
C ALA A 438 -11.82 9.61 -47.50
N LYS A 439 -13.07 9.14 -47.61
CA LYS A 439 -13.77 8.81 -48.86
C LYS A 439 -15.27 8.67 -48.62
#